data_AF-A0E3V3-F1
#
_entry.id   AF-A0E3V3-F1
#
_cell.length_a   1.000
_cell.length_b   1.000
_cell.length_c   1.000
_cell.angle_alpha   90.00
_cell.angle_beta   90.00
_cell.angle_gamma   90.00
#
_symmetry.space_group_name_H-M   'P 1'
#
loop_
_entity.id
_entity.type
_entity.pdbx_description
1 polymer ?
#
loop_
_entity_poly.entity_id
_entity_poly.type
_entity_poly.pdbx_seq_one_letter_code
_entity_poly.pdbx_strand_id
1 'polypeptide(L)'
;MQSPLRLYSAQRAFTCRNMETKPSFFISKSMIINHYPQRGQIIKETERNRQSQRIIINGQAIQQSTIRRKQTIKTANIALREIIKQTRKVTHFEQTIQGRIQTQRLRFTNKNENRRSTIIVILDMFRYCISKTNQRFQVQRLILLVANRGIKERHKKNKATRMSGQVLYILFKIECKVIKEVYEKLKFKYQALMHQIQFSQKDELLRDNIKISQELLITQQKLQELQLHNKKIQQDLHQSDFKRIRSEKLVFDKEKELKLIQFEYSNPKKTISDLNRQWQIRLENQKLIQQQLEDELRLRNEKIILLEKTLKEDKAAYQLKEAFYKREIDSLNIQIGQLKETIQHLEKEQMVEQSSDEQESKSEKSERQTSQSYQRQKTQLLMSRKKIQKVNSSEVEIIGKEIALKFQLAQIPFSRLDSYIYSKSSRGIINLNEINEILKQSPFDLPDDQSLLVARFLAEPEQEEWIYYDSYQTNDVVIVISIFRNLVKPFDLINPQLYDTIHQELKQIFRLNKNKLIDYLMLNGDNCDLNYFKKAFEYCDIPLSQEQEAYIAIKIYEKYRRIVNLKYQEIIDYFK
;
A
#
# COMPACT_ATOMS: atom_id res chain seq x y z
N MET A 1 45.96 -23.02 4.49
CA MET A 1 45.91 -24.38 3.93
C MET A 1 45.33 -25.32 4.97
N GLN A 2 44.43 -26.20 4.51
CA GLN A 2 43.82 -27.37 5.15
C GLN A 2 42.76 -27.16 6.25
N SER A 3 41.60 -27.77 5.96
CA SER A 3 40.33 -27.81 6.67
C SER A 3 40.19 -29.16 7.42
N PRO A 4 39.07 -29.46 8.12
CA PRO A 4 39.11 -29.93 9.51
C PRO A 4 38.46 -31.32 9.70
N LEU A 5 38.23 -31.68 10.97
CA LEU A 5 37.29 -32.69 11.48
C LEU A 5 37.71 -34.17 11.33
N ARG A 6 38.47 -34.65 12.32
CA ARG A 6 38.51 -36.07 12.71
C ARG A 6 37.42 -36.32 13.77
N LEU A 7 36.38 -37.06 13.41
CA LEU A 7 35.47 -37.70 14.35
C LEU A 7 36.02 -39.07 14.72
N TYR A 8 36.20 -39.28 16.03
CA TYR A 8 36.60 -40.54 16.64
C TYR A 8 35.51 -41.60 16.46
N SER A 9 35.83 -42.72 15.81
CA SER A 9 35.05 -43.95 15.87
C SER A 9 35.55 -44.81 17.03
N ALA A 10 34.73 -44.92 18.08
CA ALA A 10 34.96 -45.83 19.18
C ALA A 10 34.69 -47.27 18.73
N GLN A 11 35.75 -48.03 18.45
CA GLN A 11 35.71 -49.49 18.36
C GLN A 11 35.52 -50.07 19.76
N ARG A 12 34.31 -50.52 20.11
CA ARG A 12 34.11 -51.43 21.24
C ARG A 12 34.40 -52.85 20.76
N ALA A 13 35.55 -53.38 21.16
CA ALA A 13 35.84 -54.79 21.12
C ALA A 13 34.92 -55.51 22.12
N PHE A 14 33.97 -56.31 21.62
CA PHE A 14 33.29 -57.31 22.43
C PHE A 14 34.13 -58.58 22.39
N THR A 15 34.85 -58.83 23.48
CA THR A 15 35.43 -60.13 23.80
C THR A 15 34.30 -61.10 24.15
N CYS A 16 33.94 -61.99 23.23
CA CYS A 16 33.10 -63.14 23.53
C CYS A 16 33.90 -64.13 24.39
N ARG A 17 33.51 -64.27 25.65
CA ARG A 17 33.90 -65.41 26.50
C ARG A 17 33.30 -66.67 25.91
N ASN A 18 34.15 -67.70 25.77
CA ASN A 18 33.73 -69.08 25.51
C ASN A 18 32.67 -69.50 26.54
N MET A 19 31.45 -69.73 26.07
CA MET A 19 30.47 -70.54 26.78
C MET A 19 30.49 -71.93 26.18
N GLU A 20 30.76 -72.90 27.05
CA GLU A 20 30.76 -74.32 26.80
C GLU A 20 29.48 -74.76 26.10
N THR A 21 29.67 -75.41 24.95
CA THR A 21 28.64 -76.05 24.15
C THR A 21 28.10 -77.28 24.88
N LYS A 22 26.90 -77.16 25.48
CA LYS A 22 26.04 -78.33 25.70
C LYS A 22 25.51 -78.81 24.34
N PRO A 23 25.57 -80.11 24.01
CA PRO A 23 25.09 -80.63 22.74
C PRO A 23 23.56 -80.53 22.68
N SER A 24 23.05 -79.56 21.92
CA SER A 24 21.65 -79.52 21.51
C SER A 24 21.41 -80.59 20.45
N PHE A 25 20.54 -81.55 20.76
CA PHE A 25 19.92 -82.47 19.81
C PHE A 25 19.18 -81.67 18.72
N PHE A 26 19.84 -81.36 17.61
CA PHE A 26 19.19 -80.97 16.37
C PHE A 26 19.24 -82.15 15.41
N ILE A 27 18.09 -82.81 15.24
CA ILE A 27 17.86 -83.73 14.13
C ILE A 27 17.93 -82.90 12.85
N SER A 28 18.91 -83.17 12.00
CA SER A 28 19.08 -82.46 10.74
C SER A 28 17.88 -82.73 9.82
N LYS A 29 17.43 -81.69 9.09
CA LYS A 29 16.31 -81.78 8.12
C LYS A 29 16.50 -82.92 7.09
N SER A 30 17.74 -83.29 6.79
CA SER A 30 18.06 -84.41 5.90
C SER A 30 17.70 -85.77 6.49
N MET A 31 17.71 -85.94 7.83
CA MET A 31 17.29 -87.19 8.48
C MET A 31 15.76 -87.38 8.51
N ILE A 32 14.97 -86.31 8.63
CA ILE A 32 13.50 -86.41 8.66
C ILE A 32 12.93 -86.79 7.29
N ILE A 33 13.57 -86.34 6.20
CA ILE A 33 13.12 -86.62 4.82
C ILE A 33 13.40 -88.08 4.43
N ASN A 34 14.46 -88.70 4.96
CA ASN A 34 14.84 -90.08 4.63
C ASN A 34 14.15 -91.15 5.50
N HIS A 35 13.78 -90.85 6.75
CA HIS A 35 13.11 -91.83 7.63
C HIS A 35 11.57 -91.75 7.64
N TYR A 36 10.97 -90.64 7.20
CA TYR A 36 9.52 -90.47 7.15
C TYR A 36 9.06 -89.84 5.82
N PRO A 37 8.92 -90.63 4.75
CA PRO A 37 8.66 -90.13 3.40
C PRO A 37 7.36 -89.30 3.30
N GLN A 38 6.35 -89.62 4.11
CA GLN A 38 5.11 -88.84 4.19
C GLN A 38 5.31 -87.44 4.81
N ARG A 39 6.18 -87.28 5.81
CA ARG A 39 6.51 -85.96 6.39
C ARG A 39 7.44 -85.15 5.48
N GLY A 40 8.32 -85.81 4.72
CA GLY A 40 9.16 -85.16 3.71
C GLY A 40 8.35 -84.55 2.55
N GLN A 41 7.27 -85.21 2.12
CA GLN A 41 6.34 -84.67 1.11
C GLN A 41 5.60 -83.44 1.62
N ILE A 42 5.07 -83.47 2.85
CA ILE A 42 4.38 -82.33 3.47
C ILE A 42 5.32 -81.11 3.56
N ILE A 43 6.59 -81.30 3.97
CA ILE A 43 7.56 -80.19 4.07
C ILE A 43 7.86 -79.59 2.69
N LYS A 44 8.06 -80.42 1.66
CA LYS A 44 8.28 -79.95 0.27
C LYS A 44 7.06 -79.22 -0.29
N GLU A 45 5.85 -79.68 0.02
CA GLU A 45 4.61 -79.04 -0.38
C GLU A 45 4.38 -77.71 0.35
N THR A 46 4.73 -77.64 1.64
CA THR A 46 4.69 -76.39 2.42
C THR A 46 5.69 -75.36 1.90
N GLU A 47 6.89 -75.79 1.47
CA GLU A 47 7.89 -74.91 0.85
C GLU A 47 7.46 -74.43 -0.54
N ARG A 48 6.85 -75.29 -1.37
CA ARG A 48 6.23 -74.86 -2.64
C ARG A 48 5.12 -73.86 -2.40
N ASN A 49 4.23 -74.10 -1.44
CA ASN A 49 3.16 -73.16 -1.11
C ASN A 49 3.69 -71.82 -0.59
N ARG A 50 4.77 -71.81 0.21
CA ARG A 50 5.43 -70.57 0.64
C ARG A 50 6.09 -69.82 -0.52
N GLN A 51 6.72 -70.52 -1.47
CA GLN A 51 7.26 -69.90 -2.68
C GLN A 51 6.15 -69.30 -3.54
N SER A 52 5.06 -70.03 -3.77
CA SER A 52 3.89 -69.53 -4.52
C SER A 52 3.27 -68.28 -3.85
N GLN A 53 3.12 -68.28 -2.52
CA GLN A 53 2.62 -67.11 -1.79
C GLN A 53 3.58 -65.91 -1.89
N ARG A 54 4.90 -66.12 -1.84
CA ARG A 54 5.88 -65.04 -2.03
C ARG A 54 5.80 -64.42 -3.42
N ILE A 55 5.60 -65.23 -4.46
CA ILE A 55 5.43 -64.75 -5.84
C ILE A 55 4.17 -63.90 -5.97
N ILE A 56 3.06 -64.33 -5.34
CA ILE A 56 1.79 -63.58 -5.36
C ILE A 56 1.92 -62.24 -4.62
N ILE A 57 2.52 -62.23 -3.43
CA ILE A 57 2.73 -61.02 -2.63
C ILE A 57 3.64 -60.03 -3.37
N ASN A 58 4.73 -60.51 -3.96
CA ASN A 58 5.62 -59.67 -4.75
C ASN A 58 4.93 -59.14 -6.03
N GLY A 59 4.11 -59.96 -6.69
CA GLY A 59 3.31 -59.54 -7.83
C GLY A 59 2.31 -58.43 -7.47
N GLN A 60 1.62 -58.56 -6.34
CA GLN A 60 0.69 -57.53 -5.83
C GLN A 60 1.42 -56.24 -5.41
N ALA A 61 2.58 -56.35 -4.76
CA ALA A 61 3.40 -55.21 -4.38
C ALA A 61 3.91 -54.44 -5.61
N ILE A 62 4.37 -55.17 -6.64
CA ILE A 62 4.76 -54.58 -7.93
C ILE A 62 3.56 -53.87 -8.55
N GLN A 63 2.40 -54.52 -8.65
CA GLN A 63 1.19 -53.95 -9.25
C GLN A 63 0.73 -52.67 -8.52
N GLN A 64 0.74 -52.66 -7.19
CA GLN A 64 0.45 -51.46 -6.39
C GLN A 64 1.47 -50.34 -6.61
N SER A 65 2.76 -50.67 -6.73
CA SER A 65 3.81 -49.68 -7.03
C SER A 65 3.61 -49.05 -8.41
N THR A 66 3.18 -49.84 -9.41
CA THR A 66 2.89 -49.36 -10.78
C THR A 66 1.66 -48.46 -10.79
N ILE A 67 0.60 -48.80 -10.03
CA ILE A 67 -0.60 -47.97 -9.89
C ILE A 67 -0.26 -46.63 -9.23
N ARG A 68 0.49 -46.64 -8.13
CA ARG A 68 0.95 -45.43 -7.46
C ARG A 68 1.77 -44.55 -8.41
N ARG A 69 2.74 -45.14 -9.13
CA ARG A 69 3.55 -44.41 -10.12
C ARG A 69 2.70 -43.79 -11.23
N LYS A 70 1.69 -44.49 -11.75
CA LYS A 70 0.74 -43.94 -12.74
C LYS A 70 -0.09 -42.78 -12.18
N GLN A 71 -0.51 -42.85 -10.91
CA GLN A 71 -1.22 -41.75 -10.24
C GLN A 71 -0.31 -40.54 -10.01
N THR A 72 0.95 -40.74 -9.63
CA THR A 72 1.94 -39.67 -9.48
C THR A 72 2.22 -38.98 -10.83
N ILE A 73 2.35 -39.74 -11.91
CA ILE A 73 2.54 -39.17 -13.26
C ILE A 73 1.29 -38.37 -13.69
N LYS A 74 0.09 -38.90 -13.41
CA LYS A 74 -1.17 -38.21 -13.74
C LYS A 74 -1.30 -36.87 -12.99
N THR A 75 -0.99 -36.86 -11.70
CA THR A 75 -1.02 -35.64 -10.87
C THR A 75 0.04 -34.62 -11.30
N ALA A 76 1.27 -35.08 -11.59
CA ALA A 76 2.33 -34.22 -12.13
C ALA A 76 1.94 -33.59 -13.47
N ASN A 77 1.30 -34.34 -14.37
CA ASN A 77 0.83 -33.82 -15.65
C ASN A 77 -0.30 -32.79 -15.52
N ILE A 78 -1.17 -32.92 -14.51
CA ILE A 78 -2.20 -31.92 -14.21
C ILE A 78 -1.55 -30.62 -13.73
N ALA A 79 -0.61 -30.72 -12.77
CA ALA A 79 0.14 -29.57 -12.27
C ALA A 79 0.90 -28.85 -13.40
N LEU A 80 1.54 -29.60 -14.30
CA LEU A 80 2.29 -29.04 -15.42
C LEU A 80 1.38 -28.31 -16.43
N ARG A 81 0.15 -28.80 -16.65
CA ARG A 81 -0.86 -28.11 -17.46
C ARG A 81 -1.33 -26.80 -16.82
N GLU A 82 -1.49 -26.78 -15.49
CA GLU A 82 -1.84 -25.55 -14.77
C GLU A 82 -0.72 -24.51 -14.85
N ILE A 83 0.54 -24.92 -14.69
CA ILE A 83 1.71 -24.05 -14.85
C ILE A 83 1.70 -23.46 -16.27
N ILE A 84 1.57 -24.27 -17.32
CA ILE A 84 1.51 -23.77 -18.70
C ILE A 84 0.36 -22.78 -18.90
N LYS A 85 -0.82 -23.03 -18.30
CA LYS A 85 -1.97 -22.13 -18.37
C LYS A 85 -1.69 -20.80 -17.66
N GLN A 86 -0.99 -20.81 -16.53
CA GLN A 86 -0.59 -19.59 -15.83
C GLN A 86 0.48 -18.82 -16.62
N THR A 87 1.49 -19.50 -17.16
CA THR A 87 2.54 -18.87 -17.99
C THR A 87 1.93 -18.16 -19.20
N ARG A 88 0.97 -18.78 -19.90
CA ARG A 88 0.26 -18.17 -21.04
C ARG A 88 -0.52 -16.90 -20.65
N LYS A 89 -1.11 -16.87 -19.45
CA LYS A 89 -1.80 -15.66 -18.95
C LYS A 89 -0.81 -14.52 -18.70
N VAL A 90 0.37 -14.84 -18.15
CA VAL A 90 1.44 -13.85 -17.92
C VAL A 90 1.95 -13.30 -19.25
N THR A 91 2.23 -14.16 -20.24
CA THR A 91 2.72 -13.72 -21.56
C THR A 91 1.70 -12.84 -22.29
N HIS A 92 0.41 -13.20 -22.23
CA HIS A 92 -0.65 -12.36 -22.80
C HIS A 92 -0.71 -10.98 -22.10
N PHE A 93 -0.57 -10.96 -20.78
CA PHE A 93 -0.58 -9.72 -20.01
C PHE A 93 0.62 -8.81 -20.38
N GLU A 94 1.81 -9.39 -20.50
CA GLU A 94 3.02 -8.68 -20.95
C GLU A 94 2.85 -8.09 -22.35
N GLN A 95 2.32 -8.86 -23.31
CA GLN A 95 2.02 -8.36 -24.66
C GLN A 95 1.01 -7.19 -24.63
N THR A 96 0.02 -7.26 -23.75
CA THR A 96 -0.98 -6.19 -23.59
C THR A 96 -0.34 -4.91 -23.03
N ILE A 97 0.58 -5.04 -22.07
CA ILE A 97 1.33 -3.90 -21.52
C ILE A 97 2.23 -3.29 -22.58
N GLN A 98 2.97 -4.10 -23.34
CA GLN A 98 3.85 -3.60 -24.40
C GLN A 98 3.08 -2.83 -25.48
N GLY A 99 1.90 -3.32 -25.89
CA GLY A 99 1.01 -2.62 -26.81
C GLY A 99 0.53 -1.27 -26.27
N ARG A 100 0.19 -1.19 -24.98
CA ARG A 100 -0.18 0.09 -24.33
C ARG A 100 0.99 1.07 -24.26
N ILE A 101 2.19 0.61 -23.94
CA ILE A 101 3.40 1.44 -23.91
C ILE A 101 3.72 2.00 -25.29
N GLN A 102 3.64 1.19 -26.35
CA GLN A 102 3.83 1.67 -27.73
C GLN A 102 2.78 2.72 -28.12
N THR A 103 1.51 2.50 -27.77
CA THR A 103 0.43 3.45 -28.05
C THR A 103 0.61 4.76 -27.30
N GLN A 104 1.06 4.71 -26.04
CA GLN A 104 1.41 5.91 -25.28
C GLN A 104 2.61 6.65 -25.88
N ARG A 105 3.67 5.95 -26.30
CA ARG A 105 4.82 6.56 -27.00
C ARG A 105 4.39 7.31 -28.26
N LEU A 106 3.54 6.70 -29.10
CA LEU A 106 3.00 7.34 -30.30
C LEU A 106 2.13 8.58 -29.99
N ARG A 107 1.35 8.54 -28.90
CA ARG A 107 0.58 9.71 -28.44
C ARG A 107 1.48 10.83 -27.95
N PHE A 108 2.57 10.52 -27.24
CA PHE A 108 3.54 11.51 -26.78
C PHE A 108 4.31 12.16 -27.93
N THR A 109 4.71 11.40 -28.96
CA THR A 109 5.39 11.96 -30.13
C THR A 109 4.48 12.89 -30.93
N ASN A 110 3.22 12.50 -31.19
CA ASN A 110 2.26 13.36 -31.88
C ASN A 110 1.91 14.64 -31.09
N LYS A 111 1.81 14.55 -29.76
CA LYS A 111 1.52 15.73 -28.91
C LYS A 111 2.70 16.72 -28.88
N ASN A 112 3.93 16.23 -29.01
CA ASN A 112 5.13 17.07 -29.11
C ASN A 112 5.31 17.71 -30.50
N GLU A 113 4.92 17.03 -31.58
CA GLU A 113 4.90 17.62 -32.93
C GLU A 113 3.85 18.73 -33.04
N ASN A 114 2.65 18.54 -32.48
CA ASN A 114 1.64 19.59 -32.42
C ASN A 114 2.06 20.79 -31.55
N ARG A 115 2.79 20.56 -30.46
CA ARG A 115 3.36 21.67 -29.66
C ARG A 115 4.44 22.42 -30.43
N ARG A 116 5.31 21.73 -31.17
CA ARG A 116 6.32 22.36 -32.02
C ARG A 116 5.69 23.19 -33.14
N SER A 117 4.68 22.68 -33.84
CA SER A 117 3.98 23.45 -34.89
C SER A 117 3.30 24.70 -34.34
N THR A 118 2.67 24.60 -33.15
CA THR A 118 2.04 25.76 -32.50
C THR A 118 3.06 26.81 -32.06
N ILE A 119 4.21 26.39 -31.51
CA ILE A 119 5.30 27.30 -31.12
C ILE A 119 5.90 28.01 -32.35
N ILE A 120 6.05 27.31 -33.48
CA ILE A 120 6.53 27.91 -34.74
C ILE A 120 5.57 29.00 -35.23
N VAL A 121 4.25 28.74 -35.21
CA VAL A 121 3.23 29.73 -35.59
C VAL A 121 3.26 30.97 -34.68
N ILE A 122 3.44 30.78 -33.36
CA ILE A 122 3.56 31.88 -32.41
C ILE A 122 4.84 32.69 -32.66
N LEU A 123 5.97 32.03 -32.93
CA LEU A 123 7.24 32.69 -33.22
C LEU A 123 7.18 33.49 -34.53
N ASP A 124 6.51 32.98 -35.55
CA ASP A 124 6.32 33.69 -36.83
C ASP A 124 5.38 34.89 -36.67
N MET A 125 4.32 34.79 -35.85
CA MET A 125 3.50 35.94 -35.46
C MET A 125 4.31 37.01 -34.71
N PHE A 126 5.19 36.61 -33.79
CA PHE A 126 6.06 37.54 -33.07
C PHE A 126 7.04 38.25 -34.02
N ARG A 127 7.66 37.52 -34.94
CA ARG A 127 8.54 38.08 -35.98
C ARG A 127 7.82 39.08 -36.88
N TYR A 128 6.57 38.77 -37.26
CA TYR A 128 5.73 39.69 -38.03
C TYR A 128 5.43 40.99 -37.26
N CYS A 129 5.09 40.89 -35.97
CA CYS A 129 4.86 42.05 -35.11
C CYS A 129 6.11 42.94 -34.96
N ILE A 130 7.29 42.34 -34.76
CA ILE A 130 8.57 43.04 -34.69
C ILE A 130 8.89 43.74 -36.02
N SER A 131 8.67 43.06 -37.15
CA SER A 131 8.83 43.65 -38.49
C SER A 131 7.94 44.88 -38.69
N LYS A 132 6.67 44.82 -38.28
CA LYS A 132 5.73 45.95 -38.38
C LYS A 132 6.09 47.11 -37.46
N THR A 133 6.58 46.85 -36.26
CA THR A 133 7.08 47.91 -35.36
C THR A 133 8.34 48.56 -35.92
N ASN A 134 9.27 47.79 -36.49
CA ASN A 134 10.45 48.33 -37.16
C ASN A 134 10.11 49.17 -38.40
N GLN A 135 9.14 48.74 -39.22
CA GLN A 135 8.61 49.56 -40.32
C GLN A 135 8.05 50.89 -39.80
N ARG A 136 7.33 50.86 -38.66
CA ARG A 136 6.77 52.06 -38.03
C ARG A 136 7.86 53.01 -37.53
N PHE A 137 8.93 52.48 -36.92
CA PHE A 137 10.10 53.28 -36.52
C PHE A 137 10.83 53.89 -37.71
N GLN A 138 10.97 53.16 -38.82
CA GLN A 138 11.56 53.70 -40.05
C GLN A 138 10.73 54.83 -40.65
N VAL A 139 9.39 54.68 -40.67
CA VAL A 139 8.47 55.74 -41.11
C VAL A 139 8.53 56.95 -40.19
N GLN A 140 8.55 56.76 -38.86
CA GLN A 140 8.75 57.87 -37.91
C GLN A 140 10.08 58.59 -38.10
N ARG A 141 11.16 57.85 -38.38
CA ARG A 141 12.49 58.41 -38.63
C ARG A 141 12.54 59.18 -39.97
N LEU A 142 11.86 58.69 -41.00
CA LEU A 142 11.67 59.39 -42.28
C LEU A 142 10.84 60.67 -42.09
N ILE A 143 9.77 60.62 -41.31
CA ILE A 143 8.96 61.81 -40.98
C ILE A 143 9.79 62.84 -40.22
N LEU A 144 10.61 62.43 -39.25
CA LEU A 144 11.54 63.32 -38.54
C LEU A 144 12.60 63.92 -39.47
N LEU A 145 13.13 63.15 -40.41
CA LEU A 145 14.09 63.63 -41.40
C LEU A 145 13.46 64.62 -42.40
N VAL A 146 12.23 64.36 -42.84
CA VAL A 146 11.46 65.25 -43.71
C VAL A 146 11.03 66.51 -42.95
N ALA A 147 10.63 66.40 -41.69
CA ALA A 147 10.32 67.54 -40.83
C ALA A 147 11.57 68.41 -40.59
N ASN A 148 12.73 67.79 -40.36
CA ASN A 148 14.00 68.50 -40.17
C ASN A 148 14.52 69.14 -41.48
N ARG A 149 14.27 68.51 -42.65
CA ARG A 149 14.51 69.15 -43.96
C ARG A 149 13.54 70.32 -44.19
N GLY A 150 12.27 70.15 -43.85
CA GLY A 150 11.25 71.20 -43.95
C GLY A 150 11.51 72.38 -43.01
N ILE A 151 12.10 72.16 -41.83
CA ILE A 151 12.52 73.23 -40.90
C ILE A 151 13.76 73.96 -41.42
N LYS A 152 14.72 73.25 -42.03
CA LYS A 152 15.89 73.86 -42.69
C LYS A 152 15.53 74.66 -43.95
N GLU A 153 14.53 74.23 -44.72
CA GLU A 153 14.04 74.96 -45.89
C GLU A 153 13.09 76.13 -45.53
N ARG A 154 12.29 75.99 -44.45
CA ARG A 154 11.45 77.09 -43.92
C ARG A 154 12.25 78.26 -43.33
N HIS A 155 13.51 78.04 -42.95
CA HIS A 155 14.42 79.14 -42.57
C HIS A 155 15.02 79.89 -43.78
N LYS A 156 14.81 79.41 -45.02
CA LYS A 156 15.30 80.09 -46.23
C LYS A 156 14.25 80.79 -47.09
N LYS A 157 12.95 80.51 -46.94
CA LYS A 157 11.90 81.28 -47.65
C LYS A 157 10.67 81.50 -46.78
N ASN A 158 10.51 82.75 -46.37
CA ASN A 158 9.30 83.30 -45.79
C ASN A 158 8.26 83.54 -46.91
N LYS A 159 6.97 83.48 -46.53
CA LYS A 159 5.76 83.84 -47.30
C LYS A 159 5.34 82.92 -48.46
N ALA A 160 4.80 81.76 -48.12
CA ALA A 160 3.57 81.19 -48.69
C ALA A 160 3.24 79.91 -47.90
N THR A 161 1.96 79.55 -47.77
CA THR A 161 1.46 78.28 -47.17
C THR A 161 1.34 78.18 -45.64
N ARG A 162 0.66 79.14 -45.00
CA ARG A 162 -0.01 78.87 -43.69
C ARG A 162 -1.24 77.96 -43.81
N MET A 163 -1.81 77.78 -45.01
CA MET A 163 -2.97 76.91 -45.26
C MET A 163 -2.64 75.41 -45.38
N SER A 164 -1.39 75.03 -45.65
CA SER A 164 -1.00 73.61 -45.86
C SER A 164 -0.82 72.84 -44.55
N GLY A 165 -0.30 73.48 -43.49
CA GLY A 165 -0.01 72.82 -42.22
C GLY A 165 -1.25 72.45 -41.41
N GLN A 166 -2.32 73.26 -41.45
CA GLN A 166 -3.57 72.95 -40.76
C GLN A 166 -4.32 71.79 -41.41
N VAL A 167 -4.32 71.69 -42.75
CA VAL A 167 -4.95 70.58 -43.47
C VAL A 167 -4.22 69.27 -43.19
N LEU A 168 -2.89 69.27 -43.19
CA LEU A 168 -2.06 68.11 -42.81
C LEU A 168 -2.29 67.67 -41.37
N TYR A 169 -2.44 68.61 -40.43
CA TYR A 169 -2.73 68.30 -39.03
C TYR A 169 -4.13 67.68 -38.84
N ILE A 170 -5.13 68.18 -39.56
CA ILE A 170 -6.49 67.62 -39.52
C ILE A 170 -6.51 66.20 -40.10
N LEU A 171 -5.88 65.97 -41.25
CA LEU A 171 -5.75 64.64 -41.86
C LEU A 171 -5.04 63.65 -40.93
N PHE A 172 -3.93 64.06 -40.31
CA PHE A 172 -3.20 63.24 -39.35
C PHE A 172 -4.05 62.90 -38.10
N LYS A 173 -4.87 63.85 -37.63
CA LYS A 173 -5.78 63.64 -36.49
C LYS A 173 -6.91 62.66 -36.83
N ILE A 174 -7.40 62.69 -38.07
CA ILE A 174 -8.38 61.72 -38.60
C ILE A 174 -7.74 60.33 -38.72
N GLU A 175 -6.55 60.21 -39.31
CA GLU A 175 -5.83 58.93 -39.40
C GLU A 175 -5.54 58.34 -38.02
N CYS A 176 -5.11 59.16 -37.05
CA CYS A 176 -4.89 58.69 -35.68
C CYS A 176 -6.18 58.17 -35.02
N LYS A 177 -7.34 58.79 -35.31
CA LYS A 177 -8.64 58.31 -34.83
C LYS A 177 -9.00 56.96 -35.44
N VAL A 178 -8.86 56.83 -36.77
CA VAL A 178 -9.14 55.57 -37.49
C VAL A 178 -8.22 54.45 -36.99
N ILE A 179 -6.93 54.72 -36.84
CA ILE A 179 -5.95 53.75 -36.31
C ILE A 179 -6.32 53.33 -34.88
N LYS A 180 -6.76 54.26 -34.03
CA LYS A 180 -7.16 53.97 -32.65
C LYS A 180 -8.40 53.07 -32.60
N GLU A 181 -9.40 53.33 -33.44
CA GLU A 181 -10.60 52.47 -33.54
C GLU A 181 -10.26 51.07 -34.07
N VAL A 182 -9.40 50.97 -35.08
CA VAL A 182 -8.94 49.68 -35.61
C VAL A 182 -8.18 48.89 -34.54
N TYR A 183 -7.32 49.55 -33.76
CA TYR A 183 -6.59 48.93 -32.66
C TYR A 183 -7.51 48.40 -31.56
N GLU A 184 -8.50 49.19 -31.11
CA GLU A 184 -9.45 48.74 -30.08
C GLU A 184 -10.32 47.58 -30.57
N LYS A 185 -10.77 47.59 -31.84
CA LYS A 185 -11.48 46.45 -32.45
C LYS A 185 -10.59 45.20 -32.49
N LEU A 186 -9.31 45.34 -32.81
CA LEU A 186 -8.37 44.22 -32.85
C LEU A 186 -8.10 43.66 -31.44
N LYS A 187 -7.94 44.54 -30.46
CA LYS A 187 -7.76 44.18 -29.04
C LYS A 187 -8.96 43.41 -28.50
N PHE A 188 -10.18 43.85 -28.83
CA PHE A 188 -11.41 43.14 -28.44
C PHE A 188 -11.50 41.75 -29.08
N LYS A 189 -11.19 41.63 -30.38
CA LYS A 189 -11.14 40.32 -31.06
C LYS A 189 -10.10 39.38 -30.45
N TYR A 190 -8.93 39.91 -30.10
CA TYR A 190 -7.87 39.13 -29.46
C TYR A 190 -8.30 38.63 -28.06
N GLN A 191 -8.93 39.48 -27.26
CA GLN A 191 -9.47 39.07 -25.95
C GLN A 191 -10.55 38.00 -26.08
N ALA A 192 -11.48 38.13 -27.03
CA ALA A 192 -12.50 37.12 -27.30
C ALA A 192 -11.88 35.76 -27.71
N LEU A 193 -10.87 35.78 -28.59
CA LEU A 193 -10.14 34.57 -29.00
C LEU A 193 -9.42 33.91 -27.82
N MET A 194 -8.77 34.70 -26.96
CA MET A 194 -8.09 34.20 -25.76
C MET A 194 -9.07 33.54 -24.79
N HIS A 195 -10.24 34.13 -24.57
CA HIS A 195 -11.30 33.51 -23.76
C HIS A 195 -11.78 32.19 -24.37
N GLN A 196 -12.00 32.13 -25.69
CA GLN A 196 -12.43 30.92 -26.38
C GLN A 196 -11.40 29.78 -26.27
N ILE A 197 -10.11 30.09 -26.39
CA ILE A 197 -9.02 29.12 -26.20
C ILE A 197 -8.99 28.60 -24.76
N GLN A 198 -9.14 29.49 -23.77
CA GLN A 198 -9.16 29.11 -22.35
C GLN A 198 -10.34 28.19 -22.01
N PHE A 199 -11.54 28.48 -22.52
CA PHE A 199 -12.71 27.61 -22.32
C PHE A 199 -12.53 26.25 -22.98
N SER A 200 -12.06 26.21 -24.24
CA SER A 200 -11.82 24.95 -24.96
C SER A 200 -10.80 24.05 -24.25
N GLN A 201 -9.70 24.63 -23.73
CA GLN A 201 -8.69 23.88 -22.98
C GLN A 201 -9.23 23.36 -21.64
N LYS A 202 -10.05 24.17 -20.95
CA LYS A 202 -10.65 23.78 -19.67
C LYS A 202 -11.62 22.60 -19.84
N ASP A 203 -12.44 22.60 -20.88
CA ASP A 203 -13.41 21.53 -21.16
C ASP A 203 -12.74 20.23 -21.62
N GLU A 204 -11.64 20.33 -22.36
CA GLU A 204 -10.85 19.17 -22.78
C GLU A 204 -10.14 18.54 -21.58
N LEU A 205 -9.54 19.35 -20.71
CA LEU A 205 -8.95 18.90 -19.44
C LEU A 205 -9.99 18.28 -18.51
N LEU A 206 -11.20 18.85 -18.43
CA LEU A 206 -12.28 18.29 -17.61
C LEU A 206 -12.71 16.91 -18.11
N ARG A 207 -12.84 16.74 -19.43
CA ARG A 207 -13.17 15.45 -20.05
C ARG A 207 -12.08 14.40 -19.84
N ASP A 208 -10.81 14.77 -19.97
CA ASP A 208 -9.69 13.87 -19.69
C ASP A 208 -9.64 13.51 -18.19
N ASN A 209 -9.93 14.45 -17.29
CA ASN A 209 -9.95 14.20 -15.84
C ASN A 209 -11.10 13.25 -15.45
N ILE A 210 -12.28 13.40 -16.07
CA ILE A 210 -13.40 12.46 -15.89
C ILE A 210 -13.01 11.06 -16.37
N LYS A 211 -12.38 10.92 -17.53
CA LYS A 211 -11.92 9.62 -18.05
C LYS A 211 -10.88 8.98 -17.13
N ILE A 212 -9.89 9.74 -16.67
CA ILE A 212 -8.86 9.25 -15.75
C ILE A 212 -9.50 8.82 -14.43
N SER A 213 -10.45 9.59 -13.90
CA SER A 213 -11.18 9.26 -12.67
C SER A 213 -11.98 7.96 -12.82
N GLN A 214 -12.62 7.73 -13.97
CA GLN A 214 -13.31 6.48 -14.27
C GLN A 214 -12.36 5.29 -14.38
N GLU A 215 -11.23 5.43 -15.07
CA GLU A 215 -10.20 4.37 -15.17
C GLU A 215 -9.60 4.04 -13.79
N LEU A 216 -9.40 5.05 -12.95
CA LEU A 216 -8.88 4.89 -11.60
C LEU A 216 -9.88 4.13 -10.71
N LEU A 217 -11.17 4.45 -10.79
CA LEU A 217 -12.24 3.73 -10.09
C LEU A 217 -12.30 2.25 -10.49
N ILE A 218 -12.27 1.95 -11.79
CA ILE A 218 -12.26 0.57 -12.32
C ILE A 218 -11.03 -0.18 -11.79
N THR A 219 -9.87 0.49 -11.77
CA THR A 219 -8.63 -0.12 -11.29
C THR A 219 -8.70 -0.41 -9.79
N GLN A 220 -9.27 0.49 -8.99
CA GLN A 220 -9.48 0.28 -7.55
C GLN A 220 -10.42 -0.90 -7.27
N GLN A 221 -11.53 -1.02 -8.00
CA GLN A 221 -12.45 -2.16 -7.86
C GLN A 221 -11.74 -3.49 -8.15
N LYS A 222 -10.95 -3.56 -9.22
CA LYS A 222 -10.19 -4.76 -9.58
C LYS A 222 -9.13 -5.12 -8.53
N LEU A 223 -8.54 -4.11 -7.88
CA LEU A 223 -7.57 -4.30 -6.80
C LEU A 223 -8.24 -4.90 -5.56
N GLN A 224 -9.45 -4.46 -5.21
CA GLN A 224 -10.24 -5.04 -4.12
C GLN A 224 -10.63 -6.50 -4.41
N GLU A 225 -11.04 -6.81 -5.64
CA GLU A 225 -11.33 -8.19 -6.06
C GLU A 225 -10.11 -9.11 -5.91
N LEU A 226 -8.93 -8.64 -6.35
CA LEU A 226 -7.68 -9.38 -6.21
C LEU A 226 -7.25 -9.57 -4.75
N GLN A 227 -7.45 -8.56 -3.90
CA GLN A 227 -7.19 -8.68 -2.47
C GLN A 227 -8.09 -9.73 -1.81
N LEU A 228 -9.38 -9.75 -2.19
CA LEU A 228 -10.35 -10.71 -1.68
C LEU A 228 -10.01 -12.13 -2.15
N HIS A 229 -9.60 -12.28 -3.41
CA HIS A 229 -9.11 -13.55 -3.96
C HIS A 229 -7.84 -14.05 -3.26
N ASN A 230 -6.87 -13.16 -2.97
CA ASN A 230 -5.65 -13.52 -2.23
C ASN A 230 -5.96 -13.97 -0.79
N LYS A 231 -6.88 -13.28 -0.09
CA LYS A 231 -7.34 -13.73 1.24
C LYS A 231 -7.93 -15.14 1.19
N LYS A 232 -8.73 -15.44 0.16
CA LYS A 232 -9.30 -16.77 -0.03
C LYS A 232 -8.23 -17.84 -0.26
N ILE A 233 -7.24 -17.57 -1.12
CA ILE A 233 -6.10 -18.47 -1.34
C ILE A 233 -5.34 -18.75 -0.04
N GLN A 234 -5.08 -17.71 0.78
CA GLN A 234 -4.39 -17.88 2.06
C GLN A 234 -5.17 -18.74 3.05
N GLN A 235 -6.50 -18.58 3.09
CA GLN A 235 -7.37 -19.43 3.90
C GLN A 235 -7.34 -20.89 3.43
N ASP A 236 -7.41 -21.13 2.11
CA ASP A 236 -7.35 -22.47 1.54
C ASP A 236 -5.99 -23.15 1.80
N LEU A 237 -4.89 -22.40 1.71
CA LEU A 237 -3.55 -22.86 2.08
C LEU A 237 -3.47 -23.26 3.55
N HIS A 238 -3.94 -22.41 4.46
CA HIS A 238 -3.96 -22.71 5.90
C HIS A 238 -4.77 -23.97 6.22
N GLN A 239 -5.93 -24.15 5.57
CA GLN A 239 -6.73 -25.35 5.74
C GLN A 239 -6.03 -26.61 5.20
N SER A 240 -5.32 -26.48 4.08
CA SER A 240 -4.52 -27.56 3.49
C SER A 240 -3.38 -27.97 4.41
N ASP A 241 -2.64 -26.99 4.96
CA ASP A 241 -1.54 -27.25 5.90
C ASP A 241 -2.03 -27.91 7.19
N PHE A 242 -3.19 -27.50 7.70
CA PHE A 242 -3.78 -28.13 8.87
C PHE A 242 -4.16 -29.60 8.61
N LYS A 243 -4.72 -29.90 7.43
CA LYS A 243 -5.00 -31.28 7.00
C LYS A 243 -3.73 -32.11 6.85
N ARG A 244 -2.67 -31.51 6.30
CA ARG A 244 -1.36 -32.15 6.14
C ARG A 244 -0.69 -32.47 7.47
N ILE A 245 -0.64 -31.52 8.41
CA ILE A 245 -0.06 -31.74 9.74
C ILE A 245 -0.82 -32.86 10.47
N ARG A 246 -2.15 -32.88 10.33
CA ARG A 246 -3.00 -33.93 10.91
C ARG A 246 -2.71 -35.31 10.30
N SER A 247 -2.50 -35.40 8.99
CA SER A 247 -2.16 -36.68 8.35
C SER A 247 -0.72 -37.12 8.66
N GLU A 248 0.25 -36.21 8.71
CA GLU A 248 1.63 -36.51 9.12
C GLU A 248 1.68 -37.07 10.55
N LYS A 249 0.92 -36.47 11.49
CA LYS A 249 0.81 -36.98 12.86
C LYS A 249 0.23 -38.39 12.91
N LEU A 250 -0.83 -38.66 12.13
CA LEU A 250 -1.44 -39.99 12.05
C LEU A 250 -0.46 -41.04 11.49
N VAL A 251 0.31 -40.68 10.46
CA VAL A 251 1.35 -41.55 9.89
C VAL A 251 2.42 -41.85 10.92
N PHE A 252 2.91 -40.82 11.63
CA PHE A 252 3.91 -40.98 12.68
C PHE A 252 3.43 -41.91 13.82
N ASP A 253 2.19 -41.73 14.29
CA ASP A 253 1.59 -42.58 15.32
C ASP A 253 1.47 -44.04 14.85
N LYS A 254 1.10 -44.26 13.59
CA LYS A 254 1.02 -45.60 12.98
C LYS A 254 2.39 -46.25 12.78
N GLU A 255 3.41 -45.50 12.42
CA GLU A 255 4.79 -46.00 12.35
C GLU A 255 5.33 -46.40 13.73
N LYS A 256 5.01 -45.61 14.76
CA LYS A 256 5.37 -45.94 16.15
C LYS A 256 4.68 -47.23 16.61
N GLU A 257 3.41 -47.39 16.30
CA GLU A 257 2.64 -48.61 16.57
C GLU A 257 3.23 -49.82 15.84
N LEU A 258 3.57 -49.68 14.55
CA LEU A 258 4.20 -50.74 13.76
C LEU A 258 5.58 -51.14 14.32
N LYS A 259 6.40 -50.18 14.75
CA LYS A 259 7.69 -50.47 15.40
C LYS A 259 7.51 -51.21 16.72
N LEU A 260 6.50 -50.84 17.51
CA LEU A 260 6.16 -51.54 18.75
C LEU A 260 5.74 -52.99 18.47
N ILE A 261 4.87 -53.19 17.46
CA ILE A 261 4.43 -54.52 17.02
C ILE A 261 5.63 -55.35 16.54
N GLN A 262 6.50 -54.79 15.70
CA GLN A 262 7.71 -55.48 15.22
C GLN A 262 8.66 -55.87 16.36
N PHE A 263 8.81 -55.00 17.37
CA PHE A 263 9.58 -55.31 18.58
C PHE A 263 8.92 -56.43 19.41
N GLU A 264 7.59 -56.44 19.53
CA GLU A 264 6.87 -57.50 20.24
C GLU A 264 6.97 -58.86 19.54
N TYR A 265 6.91 -58.91 18.21
CA TYR A 265 7.05 -60.15 17.43
C TYR A 265 8.49 -60.70 17.36
N SER A 266 9.50 -59.85 17.59
CA SER A 266 10.91 -60.26 17.58
C SER A 266 11.42 -60.79 18.93
N ASN A 267 10.56 -60.86 19.94
CA ASN A 267 10.91 -61.32 21.28
C ASN A 267 10.37 -62.76 21.53
N PRO A 268 11.17 -63.82 21.32
CA PRO A 268 10.70 -65.23 21.29
C PRO A 268 10.33 -65.82 22.66
N LYS A 269 10.25 -65.01 23.72
CA LYS A 269 9.98 -65.45 25.10
C LYS A 269 8.56 -65.17 25.61
N LYS A 270 7.70 -64.52 24.82
CA LYS A 270 6.30 -64.31 25.23
C LYS A 270 5.47 -65.57 24.98
N THR A 271 4.90 -66.11 26.05
CA THR A 271 3.98 -67.23 26.03
C THR A 271 2.68 -66.85 25.32
N ILE A 272 1.99 -67.80 24.68
CA ILE A 272 0.70 -67.58 23.98
C ILE A 272 -0.34 -66.91 24.90
N SER A 273 -0.26 -67.14 26.22
CA SER A 273 -1.10 -66.49 27.23
C SER A 273 -0.91 -64.97 27.31
N ASP A 274 0.33 -64.48 27.15
CA ASP A 274 0.63 -63.05 27.24
C ASP A 274 0.15 -62.30 26.00
N LEU A 275 0.24 -62.95 24.84
CA LEU A 275 -0.35 -62.46 23.59
C LEU A 275 -1.88 -62.39 23.68
N ASN A 276 -2.55 -63.43 24.18
CA ASN A 276 -4.00 -63.42 24.37
C ASN A 276 -4.44 -62.33 25.37
N ARG A 277 -3.70 -62.14 26.46
CA ARG A 277 -3.98 -61.06 27.43
C ARG A 277 -3.80 -59.67 26.80
N GLN A 278 -2.75 -59.46 26.02
CA GLN A 278 -2.55 -58.21 25.29
C GLN A 278 -3.65 -57.96 24.24
N TRP A 279 -4.12 -59.01 23.56
CA TRP A 279 -5.22 -58.92 22.60
C TRP A 279 -6.55 -58.56 23.27
N GLN A 280 -6.86 -59.13 24.44
CA GLN A 280 -8.04 -58.74 25.22
C GLN A 280 -7.99 -57.28 25.67
N ILE A 281 -6.83 -56.83 26.18
CA ILE A 281 -6.65 -55.41 26.57
C ILE A 281 -6.80 -54.49 25.36
N ARG A 282 -6.28 -54.87 24.18
CA ARG A 282 -6.47 -54.08 22.94
C ARG A 282 -7.94 -54.03 22.51
N LEU A 283 -8.66 -55.14 22.62
CA LEU A 283 -10.07 -55.21 22.28
C LEU A 283 -10.93 -54.33 23.21
N GLU A 284 -10.66 -54.36 24.51
CA GLU A 284 -11.33 -53.50 25.50
C GLU A 284 -11.03 -52.02 25.26
N ASN A 285 -9.76 -51.66 25.01
CA ASN A 285 -9.39 -50.29 24.66
C ASN A 285 -10.07 -49.81 23.37
N GLN A 286 -10.21 -50.70 22.38
CA GLN A 286 -10.89 -50.36 21.13
C GLN A 286 -12.38 -50.09 21.33
N LYS A 287 -13.06 -50.86 22.19
CA LYS A 287 -14.45 -50.61 22.57
C LYS A 287 -14.61 -49.29 23.32
N LEU A 288 -13.69 -48.99 24.25
CA LEU A 288 -13.71 -47.73 24.99
C LEU A 288 -13.54 -46.52 24.05
N ILE A 289 -12.62 -46.60 23.09
CA ILE A 289 -12.41 -45.55 22.08
C ILE A 289 -13.64 -45.37 21.19
N GLN A 290 -14.30 -46.46 20.78
CA GLN A 290 -15.54 -46.38 20.00
C GLN A 290 -16.65 -45.65 20.78
N GLN A 291 -16.82 -45.99 22.05
CA GLN A 291 -17.82 -45.36 22.90
C GLN A 291 -17.56 -43.85 23.08
N GLN A 292 -16.30 -43.46 23.31
CA GLN A 292 -15.93 -42.04 23.37
C GLN A 292 -16.20 -41.29 22.06
N LEU A 293 -16.02 -41.96 20.91
CA LEU A 293 -16.24 -41.36 19.59
C LEU A 293 -17.73 -41.19 19.29
N GLU A 294 -18.57 -42.12 19.74
CA GLU A 294 -20.03 -42.01 19.69
C GLU A 294 -20.54 -40.86 20.58
N ASP A 295 -20.01 -40.71 21.79
CA ASP A 295 -20.34 -39.61 22.69
C ASP A 295 -19.92 -38.24 22.11
N GLU A 296 -18.73 -38.16 21.49
CA GLU A 296 -18.27 -36.94 20.83
C GLU A 296 -19.14 -36.58 19.62
N LEU A 297 -19.54 -37.57 18.81
CA LEU A 297 -20.47 -37.37 17.69
C LEU A 297 -21.83 -36.88 18.17
N ARG A 298 -22.34 -37.43 19.28
CA ARG A 298 -23.59 -36.98 19.90
C ARG A 298 -23.51 -35.52 20.35
N LEU A 299 -22.45 -35.15 21.07
CA LEU A 299 -22.22 -33.75 21.50
C LEU A 299 -22.11 -32.79 20.30
N ARG A 300 -21.45 -33.20 19.22
CA ARG A 300 -21.37 -32.39 17.99
C ARG A 300 -22.73 -32.19 17.35
N ASN A 301 -23.55 -33.23 17.29
CA ASN A 301 -24.90 -33.14 16.74
C ASN A 301 -25.79 -32.21 17.59
N GLU A 302 -25.72 -32.31 18.92
CA GLU A 302 -26.41 -31.39 19.83
C GLU A 302 -25.98 -29.92 19.59
N LYS A 303 -24.67 -29.69 19.37
CA LYS A 303 -24.15 -28.36 19.06
C LYS A 303 -24.61 -27.83 17.69
N ILE A 304 -24.70 -28.69 16.68
CA ILE A 304 -25.23 -28.32 15.36
C ILE A 304 -26.70 -27.90 15.47
N ILE A 305 -27.52 -28.65 16.21
CA ILE A 305 -28.93 -28.31 16.43
C ILE A 305 -29.07 -26.94 17.11
N LEU A 306 -28.22 -26.66 18.11
CA LEU A 306 -28.21 -25.35 18.78
C LEU A 306 -27.86 -24.22 17.81
N LEU A 307 -26.83 -24.40 16.97
CA LEU A 307 -26.39 -23.41 15.98
C LEU A 307 -27.44 -23.17 14.89
N GLU A 308 -28.14 -24.20 14.45
CA GLU A 308 -29.25 -24.07 13.50
C GLU A 308 -30.41 -23.28 14.09
N LYS A 309 -30.68 -23.45 15.39
CA LYS A 309 -31.69 -22.67 16.11
C LYS A 309 -31.30 -21.20 16.18
N THR A 310 -30.07 -20.87 16.59
CA THR A 310 -29.60 -19.47 16.66
C THR A 310 -29.58 -18.81 15.27
N LEU A 311 -29.21 -19.56 14.23
CA LEU A 311 -29.18 -19.03 12.86
C LEU A 311 -30.58 -18.71 12.33
N LYS A 312 -31.61 -19.46 12.74
CA LYS A 312 -33.01 -19.13 12.43
C LYS A 312 -33.46 -17.86 13.16
N GLU A 313 -33.10 -17.70 14.42
CA GLU A 313 -33.41 -16.51 15.22
C GLU A 313 -32.73 -15.25 14.63
N ASP A 314 -31.46 -15.34 14.25
CA ASP A 314 -30.71 -14.24 13.62
C ASP A 314 -31.30 -13.84 12.26
N LYS A 315 -31.73 -14.82 11.44
CA LYS A 315 -32.40 -14.54 10.17
C LYS A 315 -33.72 -13.79 10.38
N ALA A 316 -34.51 -14.17 11.38
CA ALA A 316 -35.74 -13.48 11.73
C ALA A 316 -35.45 -12.04 12.21
N ALA A 317 -34.43 -11.85 13.05
CA ALA A 317 -34.02 -10.53 13.52
C ALA A 317 -33.53 -9.62 12.37
N TYR A 318 -32.81 -10.18 11.40
CA TYR A 318 -32.35 -9.44 10.22
C TYR A 318 -33.51 -8.98 9.34
N GLN A 319 -34.48 -9.86 9.07
CA GLN A 319 -35.67 -9.50 8.29
C GLN A 319 -36.48 -8.39 8.97
N LEU A 320 -36.54 -8.39 10.30
CA LEU A 320 -37.24 -7.36 11.08
C LEU A 320 -36.53 -6.00 11.01
N LYS A 321 -35.19 -5.99 11.02
CA LYS A 321 -34.39 -4.77 10.77
C LYS A 321 -34.55 -4.25 9.35
N GLU A 322 -34.55 -5.14 8.36
CA GLU A 322 -34.75 -4.76 6.95
C GLU A 322 -36.13 -4.11 6.74
N ALA A 323 -37.17 -4.67 7.35
CA ALA A 323 -38.51 -4.08 7.35
C ALA A 323 -38.54 -2.70 8.04
N PHE A 324 -37.78 -2.51 9.13
CA PHE A 324 -37.65 -1.23 9.81
C PHE A 324 -36.99 -0.17 8.90
N TYR A 325 -35.83 -0.48 8.30
CA TYR A 325 -35.14 0.46 7.42
C TYR A 325 -35.95 0.82 6.18
N LYS A 326 -36.72 -0.13 5.63
CA LYS A 326 -37.62 0.15 4.51
C LYS A 326 -38.68 1.19 4.88
N ARG A 327 -39.29 1.09 6.07
CA ARG A 327 -40.25 2.09 6.56
C ARG A 327 -39.60 3.46 6.79
N GLU A 328 -38.37 3.49 7.28
CA GLU A 328 -37.61 4.73 7.48
C GLU A 328 -37.31 5.43 6.14
N ILE A 329 -36.89 4.67 5.12
CA ILE A 329 -36.69 5.16 3.76
C ILE A 329 -38.01 5.70 3.17
N ASP A 330 -39.10 4.97 3.32
CA ASP A 330 -40.42 5.41 2.84
C ASP A 330 -40.86 6.72 3.54
N SER A 331 -40.60 6.85 4.85
CA SER A 331 -40.88 8.08 5.61
C SER A 331 -40.03 9.27 5.13
N LEU A 332 -38.74 9.06 4.87
CA LEU A 332 -37.86 10.10 4.33
C LEU A 332 -38.27 10.52 2.92
N ASN A 333 -38.70 9.57 2.08
CA ASN A 333 -39.20 9.88 0.74
C ASN A 333 -40.47 10.74 0.78
N ILE A 334 -41.36 10.50 1.74
CA ILE A 334 -42.55 11.36 1.95
C ILE A 334 -42.12 12.78 2.36
N GLN A 335 -41.17 12.92 3.30
CA GLN A 335 -40.64 14.23 3.71
C GLN A 335 -39.97 14.98 2.56
N ILE A 336 -39.20 14.27 1.72
CA ILE A 336 -38.59 14.85 0.52
C ILE A 336 -39.67 15.30 -0.47
N GLY A 337 -40.75 14.53 -0.64
CA GLY A 337 -41.90 14.91 -1.45
C GLY A 337 -42.54 16.22 -0.97
N GLN A 338 -42.83 16.32 0.32
CA GLN A 338 -43.40 17.52 0.94
C GLN A 338 -42.48 18.75 0.78
N LEU A 339 -41.17 18.57 0.96
CA LEU A 339 -40.20 19.65 0.77
C LEU A 339 -40.13 20.11 -0.70
N LYS A 340 -40.22 19.20 -1.66
CA LYS A 340 -40.27 19.54 -3.09
C LYS A 340 -41.53 20.32 -3.45
N GLU A 341 -42.68 19.92 -2.92
CA GLU A 341 -43.94 20.66 -3.12
C GLU A 341 -43.85 22.08 -2.52
N THR A 342 -43.25 22.19 -1.33
CA THR A 342 -43.02 23.50 -0.67
C THR A 342 -42.10 24.40 -1.50
N ILE A 343 -41.02 23.84 -2.06
CA ILE A 343 -40.10 24.58 -2.95
C ILE A 343 -40.83 25.05 -4.21
N GLN A 344 -41.63 24.18 -4.85
CA GLN A 344 -42.41 24.56 -6.03
C GLN A 344 -43.46 25.63 -5.74
N HIS A 345 -44.05 25.64 -4.55
CA HIS A 345 -44.96 26.70 -4.12
C HIS A 345 -44.23 28.04 -3.99
N LEU A 346 -43.09 28.04 -3.30
CA LEU A 346 -42.26 29.24 -3.11
C LEU A 346 -41.71 29.80 -4.44
N GLU A 347 -41.33 28.93 -5.38
CA GLU A 347 -40.89 29.34 -6.72
C GLU A 347 -42.04 29.97 -7.54
N LYS A 348 -43.27 29.47 -7.38
CA LYS A 348 -44.46 30.07 -8.00
C LYS A 348 -44.82 31.41 -7.38
N GLU A 349 -44.74 31.56 -6.06
CA GLU A 349 -44.97 32.84 -5.38
C GLU A 349 -43.95 33.90 -5.83
N GLN A 350 -42.67 33.53 -5.99
CA GLN A 350 -41.64 34.43 -6.51
C GLN A 350 -41.90 34.91 -7.94
N MET A 351 -42.47 34.06 -8.80
CA MET A 351 -42.84 34.42 -10.17
C MET A 351 -44.08 35.34 -10.23
N VAL A 352 -44.99 35.24 -9.26
CA VAL A 352 -46.16 36.12 -9.13
C VAL A 352 -45.76 37.49 -8.56
N GLU A 353 -44.78 37.55 -7.64
CA GLU A 353 -44.23 38.82 -7.15
C GLU A 353 -43.38 39.55 -8.22
N GLN A 354 -42.67 38.83 -9.10
CA GLN A 354 -41.89 39.47 -10.18
C GLN A 354 -42.73 39.94 -11.38
N SER A 355 -43.99 39.52 -11.48
CA SER A 355 -44.90 39.93 -12.57
C SER A 355 -45.90 41.02 -12.16
N SER A 356 -45.89 41.45 -10.90
CA SER A 356 -46.77 42.49 -10.36
C SER A 356 -46.08 43.84 -10.07
N ASP A 357 -44.76 43.94 -10.29
CA ASP A 357 -43.96 45.12 -9.90
C ASP A 357 -43.71 46.16 -11.02
N GLU A 358 -44.56 46.20 -12.06
CA GLU A 358 -44.53 47.29 -13.07
C GLU A 358 -45.66 48.33 -12.95
N GLN A 359 -46.62 48.18 -12.03
CA GLN A 359 -47.61 49.21 -11.76
C GLN A 359 -48.06 49.19 -10.31
N GLU A 360 -47.43 49.99 -9.45
CA GLU A 360 -48.10 51.10 -8.76
C GLU A 360 -47.22 51.69 -7.68
N SER A 361 -47.05 53.00 -7.77
CA SER A 361 -46.45 53.84 -6.76
C SER A 361 -47.40 54.07 -5.58
N LYS A 362 -46.83 53.99 -4.37
CA LYS A 362 -47.18 54.67 -3.09
C LYS A 362 -47.90 53.85 -2.02
N SER A 363 -47.33 54.00 -0.81
CA SER A 363 -47.85 53.62 0.53
C SER A 363 -47.84 52.10 0.76
N GLU A 364 -47.43 51.53 1.89
CA GLU A 364 -47.50 51.93 3.28
C GLU A 364 -46.30 51.37 4.08
N LYS A 365 -46.03 52.03 5.21
CA LYS A 365 -45.22 51.49 6.30
C LYS A 365 -45.95 50.29 6.91
N SER A 366 -45.31 49.15 7.07
CA SER A 366 -45.17 48.40 8.34
C SER A 366 -44.51 47.04 8.08
N GLU A 367 -43.88 46.48 9.11
CA GLU A 367 -43.46 45.07 9.21
C GLU A 367 -42.32 44.55 8.32
N ARG A 368 -41.14 45.17 8.43
CA ARG A 368 -39.85 44.51 8.12
C ARG A 368 -38.88 44.64 9.29
N GLN A 369 -39.14 43.97 10.42
CA GLN A 369 -38.17 43.93 11.52
C GLN A 369 -37.91 42.54 12.16
N THR A 370 -38.60 41.48 11.77
CA THR A 370 -38.42 40.16 12.43
C THR A 370 -37.57 39.16 11.66
N SER A 371 -37.30 39.37 10.36
CA SER A 371 -36.61 38.37 9.52
C SER A 371 -35.10 38.60 9.32
N GLN A 372 -34.56 39.76 9.70
CA GLN A 372 -33.12 40.07 9.54
C GLN A 372 -32.25 39.68 10.75
N SER A 373 -32.85 39.24 11.87
CA SER A 373 -32.12 38.84 13.07
C SER A 373 -31.47 37.45 12.93
N TYR A 374 -32.15 36.49 12.31
CA TYR A 374 -31.66 35.11 12.19
C TYR A 374 -30.59 34.91 11.10
N GLN A 375 -30.57 35.73 10.05
CA GLN A 375 -29.53 35.67 9.02
C GLN A 375 -28.23 36.35 9.44
N ARG A 376 -28.26 37.36 10.32
CA ARG A 376 -27.02 38.03 10.79
C ARG A 376 -26.22 37.19 11.78
N GLN A 377 -26.86 36.35 12.59
CA GLN A 377 -26.15 35.45 13.51
C GLN A 377 -25.42 34.30 12.80
N LYS A 378 -25.92 33.83 11.65
CA LYS A 378 -25.23 32.78 10.87
C LYS A 378 -24.04 33.31 10.08
N THR A 379 -24.08 34.57 9.64
CA THR A 379 -22.97 35.21 8.93
C THR A 379 -21.86 35.70 9.88
N GLN A 380 -22.18 36.05 11.13
CA GLN A 380 -21.17 36.41 12.14
C GLN A 380 -20.32 35.22 12.63
N LEU A 381 -20.85 33.99 12.61
CA LEU A 381 -20.10 32.77 12.96
C LEU A 381 -19.10 32.31 11.88
N LEU A 382 -19.25 32.77 10.64
CA LEU A 382 -18.33 32.49 9.54
C LEU A 382 -17.17 33.51 9.45
N MET A 383 -17.31 34.71 10.04
CA MET A 383 -16.32 35.79 9.93
C MET A 383 -15.21 35.77 10.99
N SER A 384 -15.22 34.84 11.95
CA SER A 384 -14.16 34.71 12.97
C SER A 384 -13.12 33.61 12.69
N ARG A 385 -13.21 32.92 11.54
CA ARG A 385 -12.25 31.87 11.19
C ARG A 385 -10.93 32.48 10.72
N LYS A 386 -9.88 32.32 11.51
CA LYS A 386 -8.52 32.76 11.17
C LYS A 386 -8.03 31.94 9.96
N LYS A 387 -7.76 32.62 8.84
CA LYS A 387 -7.06 32.01 7.70
C LYS A 387 -5.61 31.82 8.07
N ILE A 388 -5.09 30.61 7.95
CA ILE A 388 -3.71 30.27 8.29
C ILE A 388 -3.04 29.59 7.10
N GLN A 389 -1.71 29.67 7.06
CA GLN A 389 -0.92 28.98 6.04
C GLN A 389 -0.92 27.47 6.34
N LYS A 390 -1.06 26.66 5.29
CA LYS A 390 -0.96 25.20 5.37
C LYS A 390 0.44 24.78 5.82
N VAL A 391 0.51 23.70 6.61
CA VAL A 391 1.80 23.12 7.03
C VAL A 391 2.50 22.47 5.85
N ASN A 392 3.77 22.83 5.62
CA ASN A 392 4.57 22.26 4.54
C ASN A 392 5.17 20.91 4.94
N SER A 393 5.38 20.02 3.98
CA SER A 393 6.00 18.71 4.23
C SER A 393 7.42 18.83 4.81
N SER A 394 8.17 19.85 4.41
CA SER A 394 9.52 20.12 4.92
C SER A 394 9.55 20.45 6.42
N GLU A 395 8.48 21.02 6.96
CA GLU A 395 8.38 21.41 8.38
C GLU A 395 8.20 20.19 9.29
N VAL A 396 7.54 19.15 8.79
CA VAL A 396 7.23 17.93 9.54
C VAL A 396 8.15 16.75 9.20
N GLU A 397 8.95 16.81 8.12
CA GLU A 397 9.78 15.69 7.68
C GLU A 397 10.80 15.26 8.74
N ILE A 398 11.41 16.22 9.44
CA ILE A 398 12.36 15.94 10.53
C ILE A 398 11.65 15.24 11.69
N ILE A 399 10.46 15.73 12.06
CA ILE A 399 9.63 15.14 13.11
C ILE A 399 9.24 13.71 12.75
N GLY A 400 8.86 13.45 11.49
CA GLY A 400 8.55 12.11 10.98
C GLY A 400 9.72 11.12 11.14
N LYS A 401 10.94 11.56 10.86
CA LYS A 401 12.17 10.75 11.06
C LYS A 401 12.47 10.51 12.54
N GLU A 402 12.28 11.52 13.38
CA GLU A 402 12.46 11.39 14.83
C GLU A 402 11.45 10.40 15.43
N ILE A 403 10.18 10.45 14.97
CA ILE A 403 9.15 9.48 15.33
C ILE A 403 9.57 8.06 14.92
N ALA A 404 10.07 7.86 13.70
CA ALA A 404 10.56 6.55 13.24
C ALA A 404 11.67 6.00 14.17
N LEU A 405 12.66 6.83 14.50
CA LEU A 405 13.76 6.46 15.40
C LEU A 405 13.27 6.18 16.82
N LYS A 406 12.28 6.94 17.30
CA LYS A 406 11.64 6.69 18.60
C LYS A 406 10.97 5.32 18.64
N PHE A 407 10.28 4.94 17.58
CA PHE A 407 9.67 3.61 17.46
C PHE A 407 10.70 2.49 17.36
N GLN A 408 11.77 2.68 16.59
CA GLN A 408 12.87 1.72 16.51
C GLN A 408 13.54 1.52 17.87
N LEU A 409 13.80 2.61 18.61
CA LEU A 409 14.35 2.54 19.96
C LEU A 409 13.41 1.80 20.93
N ALA A 410 12.10 2.01 20.82
CA ALA A 410 11.08 1.32 21.61
C ALA A 410 10.76 -0.11 21.14
N GLN A 411 11.42 -0.61 20.08
CA GLN A 411 11.18 -1.92 19.47
C GLN A 411 9.73 -2.12 19.00
N ILE A 412 9.09 -1.04 18.52
CA ILE A 412 7.72 -1.07 18.00
C ILE A 412 7.79 -1.23 16.47
N PRO A 413 7.22 -2.30 15.90
CA PRO A 413 7.29 -2.54 14.46
C PRO A 413 6.41 -1.55 13.67
N PHE A 414 6.86 -1.16 12.47
CA PHE A 414 6.13 -0.26 11.57
C PHE A 414 4.69 -0.73 11.27
N SER A 415 4.44 -2.04 11.27
CA SER A 415 3.11 -2.61 11.07
C SER A 415 2.10 -2.27 12.17
N ARG A 416 2.55 -1.85 13.37
CA ARG A 416 1.68 -1.51 14.50
C ARG A 416 1.30 -0.04 14.57
N LEU A 417 1.86 0.83 13.72
CA LEU A 417 1.57 2.28 13.75
C LEU A 417 0.08 2.59 13.68
N ASP A 418 -0.63 1.90 12.79
CA ASP A 418 -2.06 2.08 12.54
C ASP A 418 -2.89 1.91 13.83
N SER A 419 -2.49 0.97 14.70
CA SER A 419 -3.24 0.64 15.92
C SER A 419 -3.29 1.78 16.93
N TYR A 420 -2.25 2.62 16.99
CA TYR A 420 -2.19 3.74 17.92
C TYR A 420 -3.17 4.85 17.52
N ILE A 421 -3.33 5.10 16.21
CA ILE A 421 -4.29 6.08 15.69
C ILE A 421 -5.72 5.51 15.71
N TYR A 422 -5.91 4.25 15.32
CA TYR A 422 -7.24 3.61 15.31
C TYR A 422 -7.88 3.48 16.71
N SER A 423 -7.08 3.26 17.75
CA SER A 423 -7.58 2.97 19.10
C SER A 423 -8.48 4.04 19.72
N LYS A 424 -8.47 5.26 19.16
CA LYS A 424 -9.21 6.43 19.64
C LYS A 424 -10.26 6.95 18.66
N SER A 425 -10.39 6.36 17.47
CA SER A 425 -11.44 6.78 16.52
C SER A 425 -12.80 6.20 16.89
N SER A 426 -13.81 7.07 16.88
CA SER A 426 -15.21 6.64 16.86
C SER A 426 -15.69 6.54 15.40
N ARG A 427 -16.09 5.34 14.98
CA ARG A 427 -16.73 5.06 13.66
C ARG A 427 -15.88 5.40 12.42
N GLY A 428 -14.55 5.41 12.52
CA GLY A 428 -13.65 5.63 11.37
C GLY A 428 -13.43 7.10 11.00
N ILE A 429 -13.93 8.01 11.83
CA ILE A 429 -13.71 9.45 11.71
C ILE A 429 -12.83 9.91 12.87
N ILE A 430 -11.98 10.91 12.64
CA ILE A 430 -11.14 11.53 13.66
C ILE A 430 -11.03 13.04 13.40
N ASN A 431 -11.07 13.84 14.46
CA ASN A 431 -10.89 15.29 14.34
C ASN A 431 -9.45 15.74 14.64
N LEU A 432 -9.11 16.97 14.24
CA LEU A 432 -7.76 17.52 14.41
C LEU A 432 -7.29 17.52 15.86
N ASN A 433 -8.15 17.89 16.81
CA ASN A 433 -7.82 17.88 18.24
C ASN A 433 -7.53 16.47 18.76
N GLU A 434 -8.29 15.46 18.33
CA GLU A 434 -8.06 14.06 18.68
C GLU A 434 -6.71 13.58 18.16
N ILE A 435 -6.35 13.92 16.91
CA ILE A 435 -5.03 13.58 16.35
C ILE A 435 -3.93 14.24 17.19
N ASN A 436 -4.08 15.52 17.53
CA ASN A 436 -3.12 16.26 18.35
C ASN A 436 -2.90 15.58 19.71
N GLU A 437 -3.98 15.22 20.41
CA GLU A 437 -3.90 14.56 21.72
C GLU A 437 -3.31 13.14 21.63
N ILE A 438 -3.57 12.40 20.56
CA ILE A 438 -2.91 11.10 20.33
C ILE A 438 -1.39 11.27 20.20
N LEU A 439 -0.94 12.27 19.45
CA LEU A 439 0.49 12.50 19.19
C LEU A 439 1.25 12.99 20.43
N LYS A 440 0.56 13.54 21.43
CA LYS A 440 1.15 13.89 22.74
C LYS A 440 1.27 12.69 23.68
N GLN A 441 0.53 11.62 23.42
CA GLN A 441 0.53 10.42 24.25
C GLN A 441 1.59 9.42 23.80
N SER A 442 1.96 8.52 24.71
CA SER A 442 2.85 7.40 24.42
C SER A 442 2.22 6.50 23.35
N PRO A 443 2.98 6.03 22.34
CA PRO A 443 4.45 6.05 22.22
C PRO A 443 5.05 7.27 21.48
N PHE A 444 4.24 8.24 21.05
CA PHE A 444 4.70 9.38 20.26
C PHE A 444 5.35 10.47 21.11
N ASP A 445 4.76 10.81 22.26
CA ASP A 445 5.12 11.89 23.20
C ASP A 445 5.77 13.11 22.53
N LEU A 446 5.07 13.69 21.54
CA LEU A 446 5.53 14.92 20.88
C LEU A 446 5.23 16.15 21.75
N PRO A 447 6.13 17.16 21.77
CA PRO A 447 5.83 18.49 22.33
C PRO A 447 4.60 19.12 21.67
N ASP A 448 3.87 19.98 22.40
CA ASP A 448 2.60 20.59 21.97
C ASP A 448 2.69 21.26 20.57
N ASP A 449 3.79 21.96 20.32
CA ASP A 449 4.07 22.69 19.09
C ASP A 449 4.35 21.72 17.92
N GLN A 450 5.04 20.60 18.16
CA GLN A 450 5.28 19.58 17.13
C GLN A 450 4.04 18.71 16.88
N SER A 451 3.31 18.36 17.93
CA SER A 451 2.10 17.53 17.85
C SER A 451 1.02 18.24 17.03
N LEU A 452 0.83 19.55 17.25
CA LEU A 452 -0.12 20.34 16.49
C LEU A 452 0.28 20.48 15.02
N LEU A 453 1.57 20.73 14.74
CA LEU A 453 2.08 20.82 13.36
C LEU A 453 1.85 19.52 12.59
N VAL A 454 2.16 18.38 13.19
CA VAL A 454 1.95 17.07 12.57
C VAL A 454 0.45 16.80 12.43
N ALA A 455 -0.38 17.05 13.45
CA ALA A 455 -1.83 16.86 13.38
C ALA A 455 -2.45 17.67 12.23
N ARG A 456 -2.05 18.93 12.08
CA ARG A 456 -2.42 19.80 10.98
C ARG A 456 -1.99 19.21 9.64
N PHE A 457 -0.73 18.81 9.49
CA PHE A 457 -0.25 18.18 8.26
C PHE A 457 -1.04 16.92 7.85
N LEU A 458 -1.51 16.13 8.83
CA LEU A 458 -2.28 14.90 8.58
C LEU A 458 -3.76 15.15 8.24
N ALA A 459 -4.33 16.26 8.71
CA ALA A 459 -5.75 16.56 8.62
C ALA A 459 -6.09 17.61 7.55
N GLU A 460 -5.16 18.49 7.21
CA GLU A 460 -5.40 19.59 6.28
C GLU A 460 -5.40 19.10 4.81
N PRO A 461 -6.32 19.60 3.97
CA PRO A 461 -6.42 19.16 2.57
C PRO A 461 -5.18 19.53 1.76
N GLU A 462 -4.79 18.66 0.83
CA GLU A 462 -3.53 18.84 0.10
C GLU A 462 -3.55 20.02 -0.91
N GLN A 463 -4.75 20.39 -1.37
CA GLN A 463 -4.96 21.23 -2.57
C GLN A 463 -4.91 22.75 -2.31
N GLU A 464 -4.88 23.21 -1.06
CA GLU A 464 -4.99 24.62 -0.70
C GLU A 464 -3.75 25.11 0.06
N GLU A 465 -3.20 26.27 -0.32
CA GLU A 465 -2.03 26.87 0.37
C GLU A 465 -2.42 27.61 1.67
N TRP A 466 -3.66 28.11 1.72
CA TRP A 466 -4.21 28.86 2.84
C TRP A 466 -5.59 28.32 3.19
N ILE A 467 -5.75 27.88 4.43
CA ILE A 467 -6.98 27.24 4.89
C ILE A 467 -7.58 27.99 6.07
N TYR A 468 -8.87 27.77 6.32
CA TYR A 468 -9.50 28.23 7.55
C TYR A 468 -9.23 27.22 8.64
N TYR A 469 -8.58 27.66 9.73
CA TYR A 469 -8.34 26.78 10.87
C TYR A 469 -9.67 26.36 11.51
N ASP A 470 -9.89 25.06 11.59
CA ASP A 470 -11.03 24.47 12.28
C ASP A 470 -10.56 23.26 13.10
N SER A 471 -10.50 23.43 14.42
CA SER A 471 -10.06 22.37 15.33
C SER A 471 -11.00 21.17 15.40
N TYR A 472 -12.24 21.34 14.92
CA TYR A 472 -13.26 20.30 14.85
C TYR A 472 -13.39 19.70 13.46
N GLN A 473 -12.50 20.06 12.52
CA GLN A 473 -12.45 19.44 11.21
C GLN A 473 -12.25 17.93 11.36
N THR A 474 -13.16 17.17 10.77
CA THR A 474 -13.16 15.71 10.78
C THR A 474 -12.60 15.16 9.48
N ASN A 475 -11.76 14.13 9.57
CA ASN A 475 -11.25 13.40 8.42
C ASN A 475 -11.46 11.89 8.59
N ASP A 476 -11.43 11.17 7.46
CA ASP A 476 -11.37 9.71 7.46
C ASP A 476 -10.03 9.24 8.05
N VAL A 477 -10.11 8.38 9.07
CA VAL A 477 -8.94 7.82 9.75
C VAL A 477 -8.00 7.08 8.80
N VAL A 478 -8.54 6.42 7.77
CA VAL A 478 -7.76 5.70 6.77
C VAL A 478 -6.84 6.67 6.02
N ILE A 479 -7.34 7.86 5.68
CA ILE A 479 -6.57 8.90 5.00
C ILE A 479 -5.47 9.42 5.93
N VAL A 480 -5.84 9.76 7.17
CA VAL A 480 -4.90 10.25 8.21
C VAL A 480 -3.77 9.24 8.42
N ILE A 481 -4.08 7.95 8.55
CA ILE A 481 -3.09 6.88 8.70
C ILE A 481 -2.21 6.75 7.46
N SER A 482 -2.78 6.83 6.27
CA SER A 482 -2.02 6.77 5.01
C SER A 482 -0.98 7.90 4.93
N ILE A 483 -1.39 9.14 5.23
CA ILE A 483 -0.49 10.31 5.25
C ILE A 483 0.57 10.12 6.33
N PHE A 484 0.18 9.64 7.52
CA PHE A 484 1.11 9.41 8.62
C PHE A 484 2.17 8.36 8.29
N ARG A 485 1.79 7.24 7.65
CA ARG A 485 2.75 6.21 7.21
C ARG A 485 3.73 6.76 6.17
N ASN A 486 3.27 7.63 5.27
CA ASN A 486 4.14 8.29 4.30
C ASN A 486 5.10 9.28 4.96
N LEU A 487 4.67 9.94 6.04
CA LEU A 487 5.51 10.85 6.83
C LEU A 487 6.63 10.10 7.57
N VAL A 488 6.29 9.02 8.28
CA VAL A 488 7.25 8.22 9.08
C VAL A 488 8.18 7.40 8.17
N LYS A 489 7.66 6.95 7.03
CA LYS A 489 8.29 6.01 6.08
C LYS A 489 8.51 4.61 6.68
N PRO A 490 8.53 3.55 5.85
CA PRO A 490 8.81 2.19 6.32
C PRO A 490 10.19 2.10 6.98
N PHE A 491 10.28 1.37 8.09
CA PHE A 491 11.52 1.06 8.78
C PHE A 491 11.52 -0.37 9.30
N ASP A 492 12.70 -0.95 9.41
CA ASP A 492 12.93 -2.26 9.99
C ASP A 492 13.50 -2.15 11.40
N LEU A 493 13.21 -3.16 12.23
CA LEU A 493 13.77 -3.28 13.56
C LEU A 493 15.05 -4.10 13.51
N ILE A 494 16.10 -3.59 14.14
CA ILE A 494 17.34 -4.34 14.33
C ILE A 494 17.07 -5.43 15.37
N ASN A 495 17.47 -6.67 15.08
CA ASN A 495 17.37 -7.76 16.05
C ASN A 495 18.23 -7.41 17.29
N PRO A 496 17.67 -7.38 18.51
CA PRO A 496 18.41 -7.12 19.75
C PRO A 496 19.68 -7.95 19.92
N GLN A 497 19.70 -9.19 19.39
CA GLN A 497 20.87 -10.08 19.45
C GLN A 497 22.05 -9.62 18.60
N LEU A 498 21.82 -8.75 17.61
CA LEU A 498 22.86 -8.22 16.73
C LEU A 498 23.48 -6.91 17.23
N TYR A 499 22.90 -6.27 18.26
CA TYR A 499 23.35 -4.96 18.74
C TYR A 499 24.83 -4.98 19.14
N ASP A 500 25.26 -5.99 19.89
CA ASP A 500 26.65 -6.11 20.33
C ASP A 500 27.60 -6.32 19.15
N THR A 501 27.23 -7.18 18.20
CA THR A 501 28.03 -7.43 16.99
C THR A 501 28.19 -6.15 16.17
N ILE A 502 27.09 -5.47 15.86
CA ILE A 502 27.08 -4.20 15.11
C ILE A 502 27.89 -3.13 15.87
N HIS A 503 27.77 -3.05 17.19
CA HIS A 503 28.53 -2.10 17.99
C HIS A 503 30.04 -2.36 17.91
N GLN A 504 30.49 -3.61 17.97
CA GLN A 504 31.92 -3.95 17.84
C GLN A 504 32.46 -3.68 16.44
N GLU A 505 31.70 -3.97 15.39
CA GLU A 505 32.06 -3.63 14.01
C GLU A 505 32.22 -2.12 13.83
N LEU A 506 31.22 -1.35 14.29
CA LEU A 506 31.27 0.11 14.24
C LEU A 506 32.46 0.66 15.03
N LYS A 507 32.74 0.12 16.23
CA LYS A 507 33.90 0.51 17.02
C LYS A 507 35.21 0.36 16.23
N GLN A 508 35.38 -0.73 15.48
CA GLN A 508 36.53 -0.92 14.61
C GLN A 508 36.56 0.09 13.45
N ILE A 509 35.42 0.32 12.79
CA ILE A 509 35.30 1.27 11.67
C ILE A 509 35.64 2.70 12.13
N PHE A 510 35.07 3.15 13.24
CA PHE A 510 35.34 4.47 13.81
C PHE A 510 36.79 4.59 14.25
N ARG A 511 37.38 3.56 14.88
CA ARG A 511 38.80 3.58 15.27
C ARG A 511 39.73 3.75 14.07
N LEU A 512 39.46 3.07 12.95
CA LEU A 512 40.29 3.12 11.74
C LEU A 512 40.13 4.42 10.94
N ASN A 513 38.92 5.01 10.94
CA ASN A 513 38.58 6.13 10.07
C ASN A 513 38.33 7.45 10.81
N LYS A 514 38.58 7.50 12.12
CA LYS A 514 38.29 8.65 12.99
C LYS A 514 38.71 9.99 12.39
N ASN A 515 39.97 10.11 11.97
CA ASN A 515 40.52 11.38 11.50
C ASN A 515 39.85 11.83 10.20
N LYS A 516 39.63 10.90 9.24
CA LYS A 516 38.94 11.21 7.97
C LYS A 516 37.53 11.74 8.21
N LEU A 517 36.79 11.11 9.13
CA LEU A 517 35.44 11.53 9.49
C LEU A 517 35.45 12.92 10.13
N ILE A 518 36.39 13.17 11.05
CA ILE A 518 36.54 14.49 11.70
C ILE A 518 36.88 15.56 10.67
N ASP A 519 37.85 15.32 9.77
CA ASP A 519 38.30 16.28 8.78
C ASP A 519 37.12 16.75 7.89
N TYR A 520 36.26 15.83 7.46
CA TYR A 520 35.07 16.17 6.68
C TYR A 520 34.01 16.90 7.52
N LEU A 521 33.73 16.43 8.73
CA LEU A 521 32.70 16.99 9.60
C LEU A 521 33.08 18.40 10.08
N MET A 522 34.36 18.67 10.31
CA MET A 522 34.89 19.98 10.67
C MET A 522 34.61 21.06 9.61
N LEU A 523 34.52 20.69 8.33
CA LEU A 523 34.18 21.65 7.26
C LEU A 523 32.80 22.30 7.46
N ASN A 524 31.92 21.65 8.22
CA ASN A 524 30.56 22.13 8.50
C ASN A 524 30.40 22.73 9.91
N GLY A 525 31.50 22.92 10.64
CA GLY A 525 31.51 23.40 12.03
C GLY A 525 31.25 22.29 13.06
N ASP A 526 31.18 22.65 14.34
CA ASP A 526 31.10 21.70 15.47
C ASP A 526 29.79 20.90 15.54
N ASN A 527 28.74 21.37 14.87
CA ASN A 527 27.41 20.76 14.86
C ASN A 527 27.05 20.29 13.45
N CYS A 528 26.44 19.11 13.35
CA CYS A 528 25.96 18.56 12.09
C CYS A 528 24.57 17.93 12.25
N ASP A 529 23.85 17.75 11.14
CA ASP A 529 22.62 16.94 11.13
C ASP A 529 22.92 15.48 10.80
N LEU A 530 22.00 14.58 11.11
CA LEU A 530 22.13 13.14 10.83
C LEU A 530 22.45 12.85 9.36
N ASN A 531 21.86 13.59 8.42
CA ASN A 531 22.13 13.44 6.99
C ASN A 531 23.57 13.83 6.62
N TYR A 532 24.12 14.88 7.24
CA TYR A 532 25.51 15.27 7.03
C TYR A 532 26.46 14.25 7.62
N PHE A 533 26.11 13.70 8.79
CA PHE A 533 26.85 12.61 9.41
C PHE A 533 26.90 11.37 8.52
N LYS A 534 25.77 10.99 7.89
CA LYS A 534 25.73 9.91 6.89
C LYS A 534 26.60 10.19 5.67
N LYS A 535 26.52 11.39 5.10
CA LYS A 535 27.35 11.81 3.96
C LYS A 535 28.85 11.78 4.26
N ALA A 536 29.26 11.92 5.52
CA ALA A 536 30.67 11.80 5.90
C ALA A 536 31.23 10.39 5.64
N PHE A 537 30.44 9.35 5.89
CA PHE A 537 30.84 7.96 5.57
C PHE A 537 30.93 7.74 4.07
N GLU A 538 29.95 8.24 3.31
CA GLU A 538 29.96 8.17 1.84
C GLU A 538 31.18 8.88 1.25
N TYR A 539 31.48 10.10 1.72
CA TYR A 539 32.63 10.88 1.26
C TYR A 539 33.97 10.21 1.59
N CYS A 540 34.05 9.52 2.73
CA CYS A 540 35.27 8.83 3.17
C CYS A 540 35.43 7.42 2.56
N ASP A 541 34.53 7.02 1.64
CA ASP A 541 34.44 5.68 1.06
C ASP A 541 34.37 4.57 2.13
N ILE A 542 33.62 4.81 3.20
CA ILE A 542 33.42 3.85 4.29
C ILE A 542 32.07 3.15 4.06
N PRO A 543 32.06 1.88 3.60
CA PRO A 543 30.82 1.16 3.37
C PRO A 543 30.17 0.82 4.72
N LEU A 544 28.96 1.30 4.94
CA LEU A 544 28.11 0.88 6.06
C LEU A 544 26.98 0.00 5.54
N SER A 545 26.62 -1.03 6.30
CA SER A 545 25.37 -1.77 6.07
C SER A 545 24.17 -0.93 6.52
N GLN A 546 22.97 -1.24 6.00
CA GLN A 546 21.75 -0.56 6.43
C GLN A 546 21.49 -0.71 7.94
N GLU A 547 21.81 -1.86 8.51
CA GLU A 547 21.67 -2.12 9.94
C GLU A 547 22.65 -1.27 10.77
N GLN A 548 23.89 -1.10 10.30
CA GLN A 548 24.89 -0.23 10.93
C GLN A 548 24.46 1.24 10.87
N GLU A 549 23.97 1.72 9.74
CA GLU A 549 23.43 3.08 9.62
C GLU A 549 22.24 3.32 10.55
N ALA A 550 21.30 2.37 10.60
CA ALA A 550 20.14 2.44 11.48
C ALA A 550 20.58 2.44 12.95
N TYR A 551 21.56 1.61 13.32
CA TYR A 551 22.12 1.56 14.66
C TYR A 551 22.74 2.89 15.07
N ILE A 552 23.56 3.50 14.20
CA ILE A 552 24.14 4.83 14.45
C ILE A 552 23.03 5.86 14.68
N ALA A 553 22.02 5.90 13.80
CA ALA A 553 20.91 6.84 13.92
C ALA A 553 20.13 6.66 15.24
N ILE A 554 19.86 5.41 15.64
CA ILE A 554 19.21 5.09 16.91
C ILE A 554 20.05 5.57 18.09
N LYS A 555 21.37 5.35 18.09
CA LYS A 555 22.26 5.80 19.18
C LYS A 555 22.40 7.32 19.27
N ILE A 556 22.44 8.00 18.13
CA ILE A 556 22.38 9.46 18.08
C ILE A 556 21.07 9.95 18.70
N TYR A 557 19.94 9.39 18.29
CA TYR A 557 18.63 9.81 18.80
C TYR A 557 18.45 9.46 20.28
N GLU A 558 18.93 8.31 20.74
CA GLU A 558 18.92 7.90 22.15
C GLU A 558 19.63 8.93 23.04
N LYS A 559 20.76 9.46 22.57
CA LYS A 559 21.56 10.45 23.30
C LYS A 559 20.98 11.86 23.25
N TYR A 560 20.62 12.36 22.07
CA TYR A 560 20.24 13.77 21.88
C TYR A 560 18.73 14.02 21.88
N ARG A 561 17.91 12.98 21.66
CA ARG A 561 16.46 13.08 21.43
C ARG A 561 16.07 14.01 20.27
N ARG A 562 17.00 14.25 19.36
CA ARG A 562 16.87 15.05 18.13
C ARG A 562 17.86 14.55 17.08
N ILE A 563 17.63 14.88 15.80
CA ILE A 563 18.53 14.49 14.70
C ILE A 563 19.24 15.66 13.99
N VAL A 564 19.04 16.87 14.50
CA VAL A 564 19.65 18.12 14.00
C VAL A 564 20.55 18.75 15.05
N ASN A 565 21.51 19.57 14.61
CA ASN A 565 22.46 20.27 15.49
C ASN A 565 23.14 19.32 16.50
N LEU A 566 23.69 18.22 15.98
CA LEU A 566 24.37 17.17 16.73
C LEU A 566 25.86 17.50 16.84
N LYS A 567 26.43 17.37 18.04
CA LYS A 567 27.88 17.49 18.23
C LYS A 567 28.56 16.22 17.74
N TYR A 568 29.15 16.25 16.55
CA TYR A 568 29.69 15.03 15.93
C TYR A 568 30.83 14.40 16.74
N GLN A 569 31.63 15.21 17.43
CA GLN A 569 32.74 14.72 18.24
C GLN A 569 32.27 13.79 19.36
N GLU A 570 31.16 14.14 19.99
CA GLU A 570 30.54 13.34 21.03
C GLU A 570 29.90 12.03 20.51
N ILE A 571 29.58 11.96 19.22
CA ILE A 571 29.11 10.73 18.55
C ILE A 571 30.30 9.84 18.22
N ILE A 572 31.36 10.41 17.64
CA ILE A 572 32.60 9.69 17.34
C ILE A 572 33.20 9.10 18.63
N ASP A 573 33.15 9.87 19.72
CA ASP A 573 33.68 9.45 21.02
C ASP A 573 32.90 8.30 21.66
N TYR A 574 31.61 8.16 21.35
CA TYR A 574 30.80 7.02 21.80
C TYR A 574 31.28 5.69 21.21
N PHE A 575 31.88 5.71 20.01
CA PHE A 575 32.39 4.53 19.31
C PHE A 575 33.92 4.36 19.43
N LYS A 576 34.59 5.08 20.33
CA LYS A 576 36.00 4.85 20.70
C LYS A 576 36.16 3.59 21.55
#